data_AF-A0A971CFF3-F1
#
_entry.id   AF-A0A971CFF3-F1
#
_cell.length_a   1.000
_cell.length_b   1.000
_cell.length_c   1.000
_cell.angle_alpha   90.00
_cell.angle_beta   90.00
_cell.angle_gamma   90.00
#
_symmetry.space_group_name_H-M   'P 1'
#
loop_
_entity.id
_entity.type
_entity.pdbx_description
1 polymer ?
#
loop_
_entity_poly.entity_id
_entity_poly.type
_entity_poly.pdbx_seq_one_letter_code
_entity_poly.pdbx_strand_id
1 'polypeptide(L)' 'MGEITDRVPEWPVERDMPTEELARQQGVASVTSLRELAHPELWDSDEDYDEFLTDLYASRRADIA' A
#
# COMPACT_ATOMS: atom_id res chain seq x y z
N MET A 1 -6.50 29.63 -17.36
CA MET A 1 -6.77 29.13 -16.00
C MET A 1 -7.57 27.86 -16.16
N GLY A 2 -6.91 26.71 -16.27
CA GLY A 2 -7.57 25.42 -16.37
C GLY A 2 -7.70 24.83 -14.98
N GLU A 3 -8.92 24.80 -14.45
CA GLU A 3 -9.25 24.07 -13.22
C GLU A 3 -9.02 22.59 -13.48
N ILE A 4 -7.91 22.05 -12.96
CA ILE A 4 -7.72 20.61 -12.84
C ILE A 4 -8.68 20.22 -11.72
N THR A 5 -9.88 19.77 -12.08
CA THR A 5 -10.78 19.18 -11.11
C THR A 5 -10.09 17.91 -10.63
N ASP A 6 -9.56 17.97 -9.41
CA ASP A 6 -9.11 16.81 -8.67
C ASP A 6 -10.34 15.92 -8.46
N ARG A 7 -10.59 15.04 -9.43
CA ARG A 7 -11.54 13.96 -9.26
C ARG A 7 -10.86 12.97 -8.34
N VAL A 8 -11.00 13.17 -7.03
CA VAL A 8 -11.01 12.06 -6.09
C VAL A 8 -11.95 11.04 -6.71
N PRO A 9 -11.48 9.85 -7.10
CA PRO A 9 -12.38 8.88 -7.67
C PRO A 9 -13.41 8.58 -6.59
N GLU A 10 -14.67 8.89 -6.89
CA GLU A 10 -15.81 8.57 -6.03
C GLU A 10 -15.87 7.05 -5.95
N TRP A 11 -15.14 6.46 -5.00
CA TRP A 11 -15.29 5.06 -4.70
C TRP A 11 -16.74 4.87 -4.30
N PRO A 12 -17.50 4.05 -5.06
CA PRO A 12 -18.87 3.79 -4.70
C PRO A 12 -18.84 3.05 -3.36
N VAL A 13 -18.98 3.84 -2.29
CA VAL A 13 -19.47 3.40 -0.99
C VAL A 13 -20.80 2.73 -1.29
N GLU A 14 -20.89 1.45 -0.95
CA GLU A 14 -22.01 0.54 -1.27
C GLU A 14 -21.94 -0.16 -2.63
N ARG A 15 -21.03 -1.13 -2.73
CA ARG A 15 -21.44 -2.41 -3.30
C ARG A 15 -21.09 -3.46 -2.25
N ASP A 16 -22.08 -4.20 -1.75
CA ASP A 16 -21.90 -5.48 -1.03
C ASP A 16 -21.27 -6.51 -1.98
N MET A 17 -20.10 -6.17 -2.48
CA MET A 17 -19.38 -6.91 -3.49
C MET A 17 -18.35 -7.74 -2.75
N PRO A 18 -18.32 -9.06 -2.99
CA PRO A 18 -17.31 -9.91 -2.40
C PRO A 18 -15.92 -9.35 -2.69
N THR A 19 -15.02 -9.44 -1.71
CA THR A 19 -13.63 -8.96 -1.82
C THR A 19 -12.94 -9.47 -3.08
N GLU A 20 -13.26 -10.69 -3.53
CA GLU A 20 -12.74 -11.27 -4.76
C GLU A 20 -13.17 -10.51 -6.03
N GLU A 21 -14.43 -10.07 -6.09
CA GLU A 21 -14.95 -9.32 -7.22
C GLU A 21 -14.40 -7.88 -7.24
N LEU A 22 -14.17 -7.27 -6.07
CA LEU A 22 -13.46 -6.01 -5.94
C LEU A 22 -11.99 -6.12 -6.40
N ALA A 23 -11.30 -7.20 -6.00
CA ALA A 23 -9.92 -7.45 -6.43
C ALA A 23 -9.81 -7.59 -7.94
N ARG A 24 -10.75 -8.30 -8.58
CA ARG A 24 -10.84 -8.43 -10.04
C ARG A 24 -11.03 -7.09 -10.75
N GLN A 25 -11.93 -6.24 -10.25
CA GLN A 25 -12.17 -4.92 -10.84
C GLN A 25 -10.97 -3.98 -10.70
N GLN A 26 -10.25 -4.06 -9.59
CA GLN A 26 -9.05 -3.25 -9.37
C GLN A 26 -7.79 -3.84 -9.99
N GLY A 27 -7.90 -5.01 -10.67
CA GLY A 27 -6.74 -5.70 -11.25
C GLY A 27 -5.73 -6.18 -10.19
N VAL A 28 -6.16 -6.30 -8.94
CA VAL A 28 -5.31 -6.73 -7.83
C VAL A 28 -5.14 -8.24 -7.91
N ALA A 29 -3.89 -8.67 -8.08
CA ALA A 29 -3.51 -10.07 -8.02
C ALA A 29 -3.04 -10.46 -6.62
N SER A 30 -3.24 -11.73 -6.26
CA SER A 30 -2.66 -12.30 -5.04
C SER A 30 -1.13 -12.23 -5.12
N VAL A 31 -0.50 -11.76 -4.05
CA VAL A 31 0.96 -11.73 -3.94
C VAL A 31 1.48 -13.14 -3.73
N THR A 32 2.26 -13.67 -4.69
CA THR A 32 2.77 -15.05 -4.61
C THR A 32 4.19 -15.12 -4.06
N SER A 33 4.89 -13.98 -4.03
CA SER A 33 6.26 -13.86 -3.52
C SER A 33 6.53 -12.50 -2.91
N LEU A 34 7.38 -12.45 -1.89
CA LEU A 34 7.88 -11.18 -1.33
C LEU A 34 8.65 -10.35 -2.37
N ARG A 35 9.23 -10.98 -3.39
CA ARG A 35 9.92 -10.24 -4.47
C ARG A 35 8.97 -9.39 -5.30
N GLU A 36 7.68 -9.74 -5.36
CA GLU A 36 6.67 -8.95 -6.08
C GLU A 36 6.37 -7.63 -5.34
N LEU A 37 6.65 -7.57 -4.04
CA LEU A 37 6.51 -6.36 -3.23
C LEU A 37 7.75 -5.45 -3.30
N ALA A 38 8.87 -5.95 -3.85
CA ALA A 38 10.09 -5.16 -3.98
C ALA A 38 9.94 -4.20 -5.16
N HIS A 39 9.58 -2.95 -4.87
CA HIS A 39 9.48 -1.88 -5.85
C HIS A 39 10.68 -0.93 -5.71
N PRO A 40 11.41 -0.58 -6.78
CA PRO A 40 12.58 0.30 -6.71
C PRO A 40 12.26 1.68 -6.13
N GLU A 41 11.05 2.18 -6.42
CA GLU A 41 10.52 3.48 -6.00
C GLU A 41 9.64 3.37 -4.74
N LEU A 42 9.79 2.31 -3.94
CA LEU A 42 9.03 2.15 -2.69
C LEU A 42 9.44 3.17 -1.63
N TRP A 43 10.69 3.61 -1.68
CA TRP A 43 11.28 4.57 -0.74
C TRP A 43 11.78 5.77 -1.53
N ASP A 44 11.50 6.97 -1.00
CA ASP A 44 11.97 8.21 -1.61
C ASP A 44 13.49 8.38 -1.43
N SER A 45 14.06 7.76 -0.39
CA SER A 45 15.49 7.71 -0.12
C SER A 45 15.92 6.49 0.72
N ASP A 46 17.23 6.22 0.76
CA ASP A 46 17.80 5.19 1.64
C ASP A 46 17.60 5.54 3.13
N GLU A 47 17.54 6.83 3.48
CA GLU A 47 17.30 7.30 4.85
C GLU A 47 15.89 6.96 5.33
N ASP A 48 14.88 7.12 4.47
CA ASP A 48 13.50 6.74 4.78
C ASP A 48 13.37 5.24 5.05
N TYR A 49 14.12 4.43 4.28
CA TYR A 49 14.16 2.98 4.49
C TYR A 49 14.78 2.62 5.84
N ASP A 50 15.89 3.26 6.21
CA ASP A 50 16.57 3.02 7.49
C ASP A 50 15.72 3.46 8.70
N GLU A 51 14.99 4.57 8.60
CA GLU A 51 14.04 5.01 9.62
C GLU A 51 12.94 3.98 9.84
N PHE A 52 12.32 3.50 8.75
CA PHE A 52 11.31 2.46 8.83
C PHE A 52 11.83 1.18 9.48
N LEU A 53 13.03 0.72 9.10
CA LEU A 53 13.62 -0.47 9.70
C LEU A 53 13.86 -0.28 11.20
N THR A 54 14.32 0.91 11.60
CA THR A 54 14.57 1.23 13.01
C THR A 54 13.29 1.13 13.82
N ASP A 55 12.20 1.75 13.37
CA ASP A 55 10.90 1.69 14.03
C ASP A 55 10.33 0.27 14.07
N LEU A 56 10.42 -0.47 12.96
CA LEU A 56 9.96 -1.85 12.87
C LEU A 56 10.67 -2.76 13.88
N TYR A 57 12.00 -2.65 13.99
CA TYR A 57 12.78 -3.44 14.94
C TYR A 57 12.52 -3.03 16.39
N ALA A 58 12.34 -1.74 16.67
CA ALA A 58 11.97 -1.27 17.99
C ALA A 58 10.60 -1.83 18.42
N SER A 59 9.59 -1.72 17.54
CA SER A 59 8.23 -2.23 17.75
C SER A 59 8.23 -3.75 17.99
N ARG A 60 8.93 -4.51 17.13
CA ARG A 60 9.04 -5.96 17.30
C ARG A 60 9.73 -6.35 18.61
N ARG A 61 10.76 -5.60 19.02
CA ARG A 61 11.48 -5.88 20.26
C ARG A 61 10.63 -5.56 21.49
N ALA A 62 9.78 -4.53 21.41
CA ALA A 62 8.86 -4.18 22.49
C ALA A 62 7.78 -5.26 22.72
N ASP A 63 7.32 -5.93 21.65
CA ASP A 63 6.32 -7.01 21.73
C ASP A 63 6.88 -8.29 22.38
N ILE A 64 8.18 -8.53 22.25
CA ILE A 64 8.86 -9.74 22.76
C ILE A 64 9.33 -9.55 24.22
N ALA A 65 9.39 -8.32 24.72
CA ALA A 65 9.92 -7.97 26.04
C ALA A 65 8.86 -8.04 27.15
#